data_AF-A0A1B0EVS3-F1
#
_entry.id   AF-A0A1B0EVS3-F1
#
_cell.length_a   1.000
_cell.length_b   1.000
_cell.length_c   1.000
_cell.angle_alpha   90.00
_cell.angle_beta   90.00
_cell.angle_gamma   90.00
#
_symmetry.space_group_name_H-M   'P 1'
#
loop_
_entity.id
_entity.type
_entity.pdbx_description
1 polymer ?
#
loop_
_entity_poly.entity_id
_entity_poly.type
_entity_poly.pdbx_seq_one_letter_code
_entity_poly.pdbx_strand_id
1 'polypeptide(L)'
;MATAVSSVQVSLDSITTDYSSIRGKGVLVSPTEEQFELLKKRLQERIEDSRGETIYEIGMGDDGGDCGLDPDEFAASLATLQSLATTLDADCVELRQRKADKGLTTGQYLVRKRVDTSDFMEIRVAVVGNVDAGKSTLLGVLTHGELDNGRGHARQRLFRHKHEMESGRTSSVGNDILGFDSLGNVVNKPDHGTLDWVKICEKSAKVITFIDLAGHERYLKTTVFGMTGHAPDFGMLM
;
A
#
# COMPACT_ATOMS: atom_id res chain seq x y z
N MET A 1 -10.43 55.55 -12.64
CA MET A 1 -10.65 54.79 -11.40
C MET A 1 -9.89 53.48 -11.51
N ALA A 2 -8.68 53.44 -10.96
CA ALA A 2 -7.84 52.25 -10.90
C ALA A 2 -8.01 51.66 -9.50
N THR A 3 -8.64 50.49 -9.40
CA THR A 3 -8.84 49.80 -8.14
C THR A 3 -7.67 48.85 -7.93
N ALA A 4 -6.79 49.19 -6.99
CA ALA A 4 -5.69 48.35 -6.56
C ALA A 4 -6.23 47.09 -5.86
N VAL A 5 -5.94 45.92 -6.41
CA VAL A 5 -6.16 44.64 -5.74
C VAL A 5 -4.94 44.42 -4.85
N SER A 6 -5.13 44.64 -3.55
CA SER A 6 -4.16 44.32 -2.51
C SER A 6 -3.96 42.80 -2.48
N SER A 7 -2.77 42.35 -2.85
CA SER A 7 -2.31 40.98 -2.71
C SER A 7 -2.06 40.68 -1.24
N VAL A 8 -2.99 39.96 -0.61
CA VAL A 8 -2.76 39.32 0.69
C VAL A 8 -1.75 38.20 0.48
N GLN A 9 -0.48 38.47 0.76
CA GLN A 9 0.54 37.45 0.96
C GLN A 9 0.17 36.69 2.24
N VAL A 10 -0.49 35.54 2.09
CA VAL A 10 -0.59 34.55 3.16
C VAL A 10 0.77 33.86 3.24
N SER A 11 1.58 34.27 4.21
CA SER A 11 2.83 33.62 4.61
C SER A 11 2.53 32.22 5.13
N LEU A 12 2.75 31.21 4.29
CA LEU A 12 2.86 29.80 4.67
C LEU A 12 4.22 29.57 5.34
N ASP A 13 4.37 30.03 6.58
CA ASP A 13 5.40 29.51 7.46
C ASP A 13 4.95 28.12 7.92
N SER A 14 5.34 27.10 7.16
CA SER A 14 5.30 25.72 7.65
C SER A 14 6.24 25.64 8.86
N ILE A 15 5.69 25.60 10.06
CA ILE A 15 6.42 25.29 11.29
C ILE A 15 7.05 23.90 11.08
N THR A 16 8.32 23.86 10.72
CA THR A 16 9.09 22.62 10.62
C THR A 16 9.18 22.06 12.04
N THR A 17 8.35 21.05 12.33
CA THR A 17 8.36 20.40 13.63
C THR A 17 9.69 19.64 13.74
N ASP A 18 10.49 19.98 14.74
CA ASP A 18 11.77 19.30 14.92
C ASP A 18 11.54 17.90 15.51
N TYR A 19 11.94 16.89 14.73
CA TYR A 19 11.85 15.48 15.10
C TYR A 19 13.22 14.90 15.52
N SER A 20 14.22 15.75 15.77
CA SER A 20 15.57 15.33 16.19
C SER A 20 15.55 14.44 17.44
N SER A 21 14.65 14.72 18.39
CA SER A 21 14.52 14.01 19.67
C SER A 21 13.94 12.59 19.57
N ILE A 22 13.39 12.22 18.40
CA ILE A 22 12.72 10.92 18.19
C ILE A 22 13.42 10.00 17.18
N ARG A 23 14.66 10.32 16.77
CA ARG A 23 15.41 9.53 15.76
C ARG A 23 16.09 8.26 16.30
N GLY A 24 16.22 8.17 17.62
CA GLY A 24 16.91 7.06 18.27
C GLY A 24 16.13 5.74 18.23
N LYS A 25 16.85 4.62 18.10
CA LYS A 25 16.25 3.28 18.05
C LYS A 25 15.44 2.89 19.30
N GLY A 26 15.76 3.49 20.45
CA GLY A 26 15.15 3.20 21.75
C GLY A 26 14.07 4.20 22.20
N VAL A 27 13.69 5.16 21.35
CA VAL A 27 12.74 6.23 21.73
C VAL A 27 11.38 5.67 22.13
N LEU A 28 10.99 4.52 21.58
CA LEU A 28 9.73 3.84 21.92
C LEU A 28 9.76 3.06 23.24
N VAL A 29 10.93 2.79 23.83
CA VAL A 29 11.06 1.92 25.03
C VAL A 29 10.38 2.58 26.23
N SER A 30 10.59 3.88 26.41
CA SER A 30 9.96 4.66 27.48
C SER A 30 9.98 6.15 27.13
N PRO A 31 9.13 6.60 26.18
CA PRO A 31 9.09 8.00 25.78
C PRO A 31 8.60 8.91 26.92
N THR A 32 9.12 10.13 27.01
CA THR A 32 8.51 11.20 27.80
C THR A 32 7.17 11.63 27.19
N GLU A 33 6.34 12.36 27.95
CA GLU A 33 5.06 12.86 27.45
C GLU A 33 5.22 13.74 26.19
N GLU A 34 6.26 14.58 26.17
CA GLU A 34 6.62 15.38 24.99
C GLU A 34 7.05 14.52 23.80
N GLN A 35 7.87 13.48 24.03
CA GLN A 35 8.28 12.55 22.97
C GLN A 35 7.10 11.76 22.43
N PHE A 36 6.15 11.36 23.30
CA PHE A 36 4.96 10.63 22.91
C PHE A 36 4.07 11.46 21.97
N GLU A 37 3.84 12.73 22.29
CA GLU A 37 3.07 13.63 21.41
C GLU A 37 3.80 13.90 20.08
N LEU A 38 5.13 14.03 20.08
CA LEU A 38 5.90 14.14 18.85
C LEU A 38 5.84 12.87 17.99
N LEU A 39 5.95 11.69 18.60
CA LEU A 39 5.82 10.40 17.93
C LEU A 39 4.43 10.24 17.32
N LYS A 40 3.39 10.61 18.07
CA LYS A 40 1.99 10.59 17.62
C LYS A 40 1.80 11.48 16.40
N LYS A 41 2.25 12.74 16.49
CA LYS A 41 2.17 13.68 15.36
C LYS A 41 2.92 13.16 14.15
N ARG A 42 4.14 12.63 14.35
CA ARG A 42 4.95 12.06 13.27
C ARG A 42 4.28 10.85 12.61
N LEU A 43 3.69 9.97 13.41
CA LEU A 43 2.99 8.79 12.91
C LEU A 43 1.73 9.20 12.14
N GLN A 44 0.98 10.18 12.65
CA GLN A 44 -0.19 10.75 11.97
C GLN A 44 0.18 11.35 10.62
N GLU A 45 1.18 12.23 10.56
CA GLU A 45 1.69 12.81 9.30
C GLU A 45 2.07 11.71 8.31
N ARG A 46 2.80 10.69 8.75
CA ARG A 46 3.21 9.57 7.88
C ARG A 46 2.02 8.76 7.34
N ILE A 47 0.98 8.55 8.16
CA ILE A 47 -0.24 7.85 7.75
C ILE A 47 -0.98 8.70 6.70
N GLU A 48 -1.14 10.00 6.94
CA GLU A 48 -1.83 10.92 6.03
C GLU A 48 -1.11 11.07 4.69
N ASP A 49 0.21 11.27 4.72
CA ASP A 49 1.06 11.38 3.52
C ASP A 49 1.05 10.08 2.68
N SER A 50 0.89 8.95 3.34
CA SER A 50 0.94 7.61 2.72
C SER A 50 -0.47 7.04 2.44
N ARG A 51 -1.48 7.89 2.33
CA ARG A 51 -2.87 7.53 1.99
C ARG A 51 -3.54 6.55 2.98
N GLY A 52 -3.29 6.74 4.27
CA GLY A 52 -3.99 6.02 5.34
C GLY A 52 -3.27 4.80 5.91
N GLU A 53 -2.05 4.48 5.46
CA GLU A 53 -1.24 3.43 6.07
C GLU A 53 0.26 3.71 5.99
N THR A 54 1.03 3.18 6.94
CA THR A 54 2.50 3.28 6.90
C THR A 54 3.14 2.05 7.52
N ILE A 55 4.34 1.70 7.04
CA ILE A 55 5.17 0.67 7.68
C ILE A 55 6.03 1.35 8.74
N TYR A 56 5.87 0.92 9.98
CA TYR A 56 6.68 1.35 11.10
C TYR A 56 7.70 0.27 11.46
N GLU A 57 8.95 0.68 11.67
CA GLU A 57 10.04 -0.22 11.99
C GLU A 57 10.52 0.03 13.42
N ILE A 58 10.55 -1.02 14.23
CA ILE A 58 11.04 -1.00 15.62
C ILE A 58 12.47 -1.55 15.64
N GLY A 59 13.34 -0.87 16.37
CA GLY A 59 14.75 -1.25 16.54
C GLY A 59 15.65 -0.86 15.35
N MET A 60 15.15 -0.05 14.43
CA MET A 60 15.93 0.62 13.40
C MET A 60 16.05 2.09 13.80
N GLY A 61 17.27 2.62 13.90
CA GLY A 61 17.52 4.03 14.19
C GLY A 61 18.41 4.64 13.12
N ASP A 62 18.26 5.93 12.88
CA ASP A 62 19.05 6.68 11.88
C ASP A 62 20.49 6.97 12.36
N ASP A 63 20.83 6.57 13.59
CA ASP A 63 22.06 6.93 14.28
C ASP A 63 23.30 6.14 13.81
N GLY A 64 23.15 5.24 12.82
CA GLY A 64 24.25 4.42 12.30
C GLY A 64 24.81 3.39 13.29
N GLY A 65 24.12 3.12 14.40
CA GLY A 65 24.50 2.14 15.42
C GLY A 65 23.99 0.71 15.13
N ASP A 66 24.39 -0.25 15.99
CA ASP A 66 23.95 -1.66 15.91
C ASP A 66 22.41 -1.75 15.87
N CYS A 67 21.87 -2.40 14.83
CA CYS A 67 20.43 -2.59 14.64
C CYS A 67 19.84 -3.57 15.68
N GLY A 68 18.65 -3.24 16.16
CA GLY A 68 17.85 -4.06 17.06
C GLY A 68 17.89 -3.63 18.52
N LEU A 69 16.89 -4.14 19.25
CA LEU A 69 16.65 -3.92 20.67
C LEU A 69 16.70 -5.25 21.43
N ASP A 70 16.98 -5.18 22.72
CA ASP A 70 16.84 -6.36 23.59
C ASP A 70 15.38 -6.81 23.65
N PRO A 71 15.09 -8.10 23.95
CA PRO A 71 13.72 -8.62 23.95
C PRO A 71 12.75 -7.82 24.83
N ASP A 72 13.22 -7.37 25.99
CA ASP A 72 12.41 -6.58 26.94
C ASP A 72 12.16 -5.15 26.41
N GLU A 73 13.19 -4.51 25.85
CA GLU A 73 13.08 -3.19 25.21
C GLU A 73 12.18 -3.22 23.97
N PHE A 74 12.25 -4.31 23.20
CA PHE A 74 11.40 -4.53 22.04
C PHE A 74 9.94 -4.68 22.45
N ALA A 75 9.64 -5.44 23.50
CA ALA A 75 8.29 -5.59 24.04
C ALA A 75 7.72 -4.26 24.53
N ALA A 76 8.53 -3.45 25.23
CA ALA A 76 8.15 -2.11 25.65
C ALA A 76 7.87 -1.19 24.44
N SER A 77 8.73 -1.22 23.43
CA SER A 77 8.56 -0.42 22.21
C SER A 77 7.30 -0.79 21.44
N LEU A 78 6.97 -2.08 21.38
CA LEU A 78 5.74 -2.57 20.76
C LEU A 78 4.50 -2.08 21.51
N ALA A 79 4.50 -2.12 22.84
CA ALA A 79 3.39 -1.62 23.65
C ALA A 79 3.15 -0.11 23.43
N THR A 80 4.22 0.67 23.30
CA THR A 80 4.15 2.09 22.94
C THR A 80 3.54 2.29 21.55
N LEU A 81 3.99 1.53 20.54
CA LEU A 81 3.44 1.62 19.18
C LEU A 81 1.95 1.26 19.13
N GLN A 82 1.53 0.22 19.88
CA GLN A 82 0.13 -0.16 19.99
C GLN A 82 -0.72 0.94 20.65
N SER A 83 -0.17 1.61 21.66
CA SER A 83 -0.83 2.74 22.33
C SER A 83 -1.00 3.93 21.39
N LEU A 84 0.03 4.25 20.59
CA LEU A 84 -0.03 5.29 19.56
C LEU A 84 -1.06 4.96 18.48
N ALA A 85 -1.06 3.72 17.97
CA ALA A 85 -2.03 3.27 16.96
C ALA A 85 -3.47 3.36 17.49
N THR A 86 -3.71 2.93 18.73
CA THR A 86 -5.03 3.02 19.37
C THR A 86 -5.50 4.47 19.51
N THR A 87 -4.59 5.39 19.85
CA THR A 87 -4.88 6.83 19.98
C THR A 87 -5.25 7.48 18.64
N LEU A 88 -4.72 6.94 17.54
CA LEU A 88 -4.97 7.42 16.16
C LEU A 88 -6.10 6.66 15.45
N ASP A 89 -6.82 5.78 16.17
CA ASP A 89 -7.83 4.86 15.61
C ASP A 89 -7.29 4.06 14.40
N ALA A 90 -6.10 3.49 14.58
CA ALA A 90 -5.41 2.68 13.60
C ALA A 90 -5.18 1.24 14.12
N ASP A 91 -5.25 0.28 13.21
CA ASP A 91 -4.84 -1.10 13.46
C ASP A 91 -3.33 -1.24 13.26
N CYS A 92 -2.70 -2.07 14.10
CA CYS A 92 -1.28 -2.37 14.04
C CYS A 92 -1.09 -3.88 13.84
N VAL A 93 -0.47 -4.25 12.72
CA VAL A 93 -0.27 -5.64 12.31
C VAL A 93 1.21 -5.93 12.18
N GLU A 94 1.67 -7.03 12.75
CA GLU A 94 3.05 -7.49 12.54
C GLU A 94 3.25 -8.03 11.12
N LEU A 95 4.19 -7.45 10.37
CA LEU A 95 4.57 -7.92 9.04
C LEU A 95 5.72 -8.93 9.09
N ARG A 96 6.75 -8.60 9.88
CA ARG A 96 7.92 -9.46 10.08
C ARG A 96 8.71 -9.08 11.31
N GLN A 97 9.25 -10.08 11.99
CA GLN A 97 10.30 -9.91 12.99
C GLN A 97 11.60 -10.56 12.51
N ARG A 98 12.73 -9.94 12.83
CA ARG A 98 14.07 -10.45 12.51
C ARG A 98 14.96 -10.35 13.73
N LYS A 99 15.67 -11.45 14.02
CA LYS A 99 16.76 -11.46 14.99
C LYS A 99 18.03 -11.00 14.29
N ALA A 100 18.61 -9.92 14.78
CA ALA A 100 19.89 -9.39 14.37
C ALA A 100 21.05 -10.06 15.15
N ASP A 101 22.27 -9.64 14.85
CA ASP A 101 23.47 -10.11 15.54
C ASP A 101 23.39 -9.83 17.04
N LYS A 102 24.01 -10.69 17.86
CA LYS A 102 24.02 -10.63 19.33
C LYS A 102 22.66 -10.80 20.02
N GLY A 103 21.62 -11.29 19.33
CA GLY A 103 20.32 -11.62 19.94
C GLY A 103 19.33 -10.45 19.99
N LEU A 104 19.69 -9.32 19.39
CA LEU A 104 18.82 -8.16 19.25
C LEU A 104 17.67 -8.45 18.27
N THR A 105 16.52 -7.83 18.48
CA THR A 105 15.32 -8.02 17.66
C THR A 105 14.91 -6.73 16.97
N THR A 106 14.54 -6.84 15.70
CA THR A 106 13.91 -5.79 14.89
C THR A 106 12.56 -6.28 14.42
N GLY A 107 11.62 -5.35 14.24
CA GLY A 107 10.24 -5.67 13.84
C GLY A 107 9.71 -4.66 12.85
N GLN A 108 8.91 -5.12 11.90
CA GLN A 108 8.18 -4.27 10.99
C GLN A 108 6.69 -4.48 11.18
N TYR A 109 5.98 -3.37 11.31
CA TYR A 109 4.57 -3.34 11.61
C TYR A 109 3.85 -2.47 10.58
N LEU A 110 2.73 -2.94 10.08
CA LEU A 110 1.81 -2.15 9.27
C LEU A 110 0.87 -1.42 10.22
N VAL A 111 0.90 -0.09 10.18
CA VAL A 111 -0.07 0.76 10.88
C VAL A 111 -1.04 1.28 9.83
N ARG A 112 -2.32 0.91 9.95
CA ARG A 112 -3.37 1.27 9.01
C ARG A 112 -4.50 1.98 9.74
N LYS A 113 -4.87 3.17 9.27
CA LYS A 113 -6.01 3.90 9.80
C LYS A 113 -7.30 3.09 9.57
N ARG A 114 -8.17 3.04 10.57
CA ARG A 114 -9.51 2.46 10.37
C ARG A 114 -10.33 3.39 9.51
N VAL A 115 -10.88 2.83 8.44
CA VAL A 115 -11.82 3.52 7.56
C VAL A 115 -13.22 3.14 8.00
N ASP A 116 -14.18 4.07 7.87
CA ASP A 116 -15.59 3.76 8.09
C ASP A 116 -16.03 2.60 7.19
N THR A 117 -16.99 1.80 7.65
CA THR A 117 -17.46 0.57 6.96
C THR A 117 -18.05 0.81 5.56
N SER A 118 -18.28 2.07 5.18
CA SER A 118 -18.78 2.45 3.85
C SER A 118 -17.69 2.85 2.86
N ASP A 119 -16.42 2.90 3.26
CA ASP A 119 -15.33 3.39 2.43
C ASP A 119 -14.09 2.50 2.53
N PHE A 120 -13.28 2.45 1.49
CA PHE A 120 -12.06 1.65 1.43
C PHE A 120 -10.93 2.47 0.81
N MET A 121 -9.69 2.19 1.24
CA MET A 121 -8.53 2.80 0.59
C MET A 121 -8.31 2.14 -0.78
N GLU A 122 -8.43 2.89 -1.86
CA GLU A 122 -8.14 2.41 -3.22
C GLU A 122 -6.74 2.85 -3.68
N ILE A 123 -5.99 1.92 -4.27
CA ILE A 123 -4.78 2.21 -5.04
C ILE A 123 -4.93 1.63 -6.44
N ARG A 124 -4.73 2.47 -7.46
CA ARG A 124 -4.77 2.05 -8.87
C ARG A 124 -3.36 1.82 -9.39
N VAL A 125 -3.10 0.60 -9.85
CA VAL A 125 -1.79 0.18 -10.37
C VAL A 125 -1.93 -0.18 -11.85
N ALA A 126 -1.32 0.61 -12.73
CA ALA A 126 -1.25 0.28 -14.14
C ALA A 126 -0.13 -0.72 -14.41
N VAL A 127 -0.46 -1.80 -15.12
CA VAL A 127 0.50 -2.84 -15.48
C VAL A 127 0.93 -2.62 -16.92
N VAL A 128 2.18 -2.20 -17.11
CA VAL A 128 2.75 -1.83 -18.40
C VAL A 128 3.96 -2.71 -18.69
N GLY A 129 4.18 -3.07 -19.95
CA GLY A 129 5.27 -3.97 -20.31
C GLY A 129 5.11 -4.53 -21.71
N ASN A 130 6.16 -5.14 -22.24
CA ASN A 130 6.16 -5.66 -23.61
C ASN A 130 5.18 -6.83 -23.79
N VAL A 131 4.94 -7.24 -25.04
CA VAL A 131 4.26 -8.50 -25.36
C VAL A 131 4.99 -9.67 -24.68
N ASP A 132 4.23 -10.61 -24.14
CA ASP A 132 4.73 -11.82 -23.47
C ASP A 132 5.55 -11.59 -22.17
N ALA A 133 5.58 -10.37 -21.63
CA ALA A 133 6.17 -10.06 -20.32
C ALA A 133 5.40 -10.67 -19.12
N GLY A 134 4.30 -11.39 -19.37
CA GLY A 134 3.54 -12.08 -18.32
C GLY A 134 2.57 -11.20 -17.52
N LYS A 135 2.27 -9.97 -17.96
CA LYS A 135 1.35 -9.03 -17.27
C LYS A 135 0.02 -9.65 -16.83
N SER A 136 -0.79 -10.07 -17.81
CA SER A 136 -2.10 -10.67 -17.54
C SER A 136 -1.98 -12.02 -16.83
N THR A 137 -0.86 -12.74 -17.00
CA THR A 137 -0.61 -13.99 -16.26
C THR A 137 -0.39 -13.70 -14.78
N LEU A 138 0.48 -12.74 -14.44
CA LEU A 138 0.74 -12.34 -13.06
C LEU A 138 -0.54 -11.81 -12.40
N LEU A 139 -1.28 -10.97 -13.10
CA LEU A 139 -2.56 -10.45 -12.60
C LEU A 139 -3.56 -11.58 -12.32
N GLY A 140 -3.70 -12.55 -13.23
CA GLY A 140 -4.60 -13.68 -13.04
C GLY A 140 -4.24 -14.50 -11.80
N VAL A 141 -2.94 -14.70 -11.56
CA VAL A 141 -2.44 -15.39 -10.36
C VAL A 141 -2.73 -14.57 -9.09
N LEU A 142 -2.44 -13.27 -9.11
CA LEU A 142 -2.63 -12.39 -7.94
C LEU A 142 -4.10 -12.24 -7.55
N THR A 143 -5.00 -12.07 -8.52
CA THR A 143 -6.41 -11.75 -8.24
C THR A 143 -7.24 -13.00 -7.94
N HIS A 144 -6.86 -14.16 -8.51
CA HIS A 144 -7.62 -15.41 -8.34
C HIS A 144 -6.95 -16.43 -7.41
N GLY A 145 -5.70 -16.22 -7.00
CA GLY A 145 -4.99 -17.10 -6.06
C GLY A 145 -4.62 -18.47 -6.61
N GLU A 146 -4.67 -18.67 -7.93
CA GLU A 146 -4.29 -19.91 -8.61
C GLU A 146 -3.05 -19.70 -9.47
N LEU A 147 -2.10 -20.63 -9.37
CA LEU A 147 -0.89 -20.60 -10.20
C LEU A 147 -1.22 -20.89 -11.66
N ASP A 148 -0.52 -20.22 -12.57
CA ASP A 148 -0.62 -20.50 -13.99
C ASP A 148 0.00 -21.88 -14.31
N ASN A 149 -0.60 -22.60 -15.25
CA ASN A 149 -0.13 -23.93 -15.66
C ASN A 149 0.89 -23.88 -16.81
N GLY A 150 1.44 -22.69 -17.11
CA GLY A 150 2.35 -22.45 -18.23
C GLY A 150 1.68 -22.47 -19.61
N ARG A 151 0.36 -22.67 -19.67
CA ARG A 151 -0.46 -22.58 -20.90
C ARG A 151 -1.38 -21.37 -20.89
N GLY A 152 -1.22 -20.46 -19.93
CA GLY A 152 -2.00 -19.23 -19.82
C GLY A 152 -3.39 -19.42 -19.24
N HIS A 153 -3.60 -20.43 -18.40
CA HIS A 153 -4.82 -20.63 -17.62
C HIS A 153 -5.18 -19.41 -16.76
N ALA A 154 -4.19 -18.81 -16.09
CA ALA A 154 -4.41 -17.64 -15.25
C ALA A 154 -4.86 -16.42 -16.08
N ARG A 155 -4.20 -16.15 -17.22
CA ARG A 155 -4.56 -15.01 -18.08
C ARG A 155 -5.89 -15.18 -18.81
N GLN A 156 -6.32 -16.42 -19.07
CA GLN A 156 -7.62 -16.69 -19.73
C GLN A 156 -8.80 -16.15 -18.93
N ARG A 157 -8.68 -16.06 -17.59
CA ARG A 157 -9.70 -15.49 -16.71
C ARG A 157 -9.86 -13.98 -16.87
N LEU A 158 -8.83 -13.31 -17.39
CA LEU A 158 -8.83 -11.85 -17.57
C LEU A 158 -9.27 -11.43 -18.98
N PHE A 159 -9.30 -12.35 -19.94
CA PHE A 159 -9.70 -12.05 -21.31
C PHE A 159 -11.19 -11.71 -21.38
N ARG A 160 -11.48 -10.58 -22.03
CA ARG A 160 -12.84 -10.03 -22.15
C ARG A 160 -13.43 -10.29 -23.53
N HIS A 161 -12.59 -10.51 -24.53
CA HIS A 161 -13.03 -10.66 -25.91
C HIS A 161 -12.61 -11.99 -26.52
N LYS A 162 -13.45 -12.51 -27.43
CA LYS A 162 -13.21 -13.78 -28.11
C LYS A 162 -11.86 -13.83 -28.83
N HIS A 163 -11.47 -12.74 -29.49
CA HIS A 163 -10.17 -12.67 -30.18
C HIS A 163 -8.97 -12.66 -29.22
N GLU A 164 -9.13 -12.27 -27.96
CA GLU A 164 -8.08 -12.39 -26.93
C GLU A 164 -7.89 -13.86 -26.54
N MET A 165 -8.98 -14.62 -26.42
CA MET A 165 -8.94 -16.06 -26.18
C MET A 165 -8.32 -16.82 -27.37
N GLU A 166 -8.67 -16.44 -28.60
CA GLU A 166 -8.15 -17.07 -29.82
C GLU A 166 -6.67 -16.74 -30.07
N SER A 167 -6.25 -15.49 -29.86
CA SER A 167 -4.88 -15.04 -30.10
C SER A 167 -3.93 -15.21 -28.91
N GLY A 168 -4.48 -15.37 -27.71
CA GLY A 168 -3.71 -15.38 -26.45
C GLY A 168 -3.12 -14.02 -26.08
N ARG A 169 -3.60 -12.92 -26.68
CA ARG A 169 -3.07 -11.56 -26.49
C ARG A 169 -4.14 -10.63 -25.93
N THR A 170 -3.77 -9.86 -24.90
CA THR A 170 -4.58 -8.77 -24.36
C THR A 170 -4.62 -7.61 -25.35
N SER A 171 -5.84 -7.17 -25.68
CA SER A 171 -6.11 -6.13 -26.68
C SER A 171 -6.91 -4.94 -26.10
N SER A 172 -7.53 -5.16 -24.95
CA SER A 172 -8.40 -4.22 -24.24
C SER A 172 -7.76 -3.76 -22.92
N VAL A 173 -8.28 -2.67 -22.35
CA VAL A 173 -7.95 -2.26 -20.98
C VAL A 173 -8.80 -3.09 -20.03
N GLY A 174 -8.14 -3.77 -19.09
CA GLY A 174 -8.80 -4.56 -18.08
C GLY A 174 -8.66 -3.95 -16.68
N ASN A 175 -9.68 -4.11 -15.84
CA ASN A 175 -9.58 -3.83 -14.41
C ASN A 175 -9.81 -5.10 -13.62
N ASP A 176 -8.95 -5.38 -12.66
CA ASP A 176 -9.07 -6.50 -11.74
C ASP A 176 -8.66 -6.03 -10.34
N ILE A 177 -9.37 -6.50 -9.32
CA ILE A 177 -9.19 -6.00 -7.96
C ILE A 177 -8.58 -7.05 -7.03
N LEU A 178 -7.79 -6.59 -6.07
CA LEU A 178 -7.25 -7.39 -4.97
C LEU A 178 -7.54 -6.68 -3.64
N GLY A 179 -8.38 -7.30 -2.82
CA GLY A 179 -8.83 -6.77 -1.54
C GLY A 179 -8.02 -7.31 -0.36
N PHE A 180 -7.80 -6.44 0.62
CA PHE A 180 -7.16 -6.74 1.90
C PHE A 180 -8.05 -6.32 3.06
N ASP A 181 -8.21 -7.18 4.06
CA ASP A 181 -8.85 -6.81 5.33
C ASP A 181 -7.95 -5.86 6.16
N SER A 182 -8.43 -5.39 7.31
CA SER A 182 -7.66 -4.50 8.20
C SER A 182 -6.38 -5.16 8.75
N LEU A 183 -6.36 -6.49 8.81
CA LEU A 183 -5.21 -7.29 9.25
C LEU A 183 -4.22 -7.60 8.12
N GLY A 184 -4.50 -7.20 6.89
CA GLY A 184 -3.64 -7.45 5.72
C GLY A 184 -3.84 -8.82 5.05
N ASN A 185 -4.87 -9.58 5.40
CA ASN A 185 -5.19 -10.83 4.72
C ASN A 185 -5.94 -10.56 3.41
N VAL A 186 -5.67 -11.39 2.40
CA VAL A 186 -6.37 -11.33 1.10
C VAL A 186 -7.81 -11.84 1.25
N VAL A 187 -8.78 -11.04 0.77
CA VAL A 187 -10.21 -11.39 0.82
C VAL A 187 -10.78 -11.93 -0.49
N ASN A 188 -9.97 -11.98 -1.55
CA ASN A 188 -10.30 -12.55 -2.87
C ASN A 188 -10.52 -14.07 -2.79
N LYS A 189 -11.67 -14.47 -2.25
CA LYS A 189 -12.10 -15.87 -2.18
C LYS A 189 -13.12 -16.11 -3.28
N PRO A 190 -12.81 -16.91 -4.31
CA PRO A 190 -13.76 -17.21 -5.36
C PRO A 190 -14.96 -17.98 -4.80
N ASP A 191 -16.16 -17.54 -5.14
CA ASP A 191 -17.41 -18.22 -4.86
C ASP A 191 -17.83 -18.94 -6.15
N HIS A 192 -17.89 -20.27 -6.11
CA HIS A 192 -18.13 -21.11 -7.30
C HIS A 192 -17.21 -20.82 -8.52
N GLY A 193 -15.96 -20.44 -8.27
CA GLY A 193 -14.98 -20.14 -9.33
C GLY A 193 -15.10 -18.73 -9.94
N THR A 194 -16.02 -17.91 -9.44
CA THR A 194 -16.18 -16.50 -9.83
C THR A 194 -15.83 -15.56 -8.69
N LEU A 195 -15.15 -14.47 -8.99
CA LEU A 195 -14.87 -13.41 -8.03
C LEU A 195 -16.02 -12.41 -8.05
N ASP A 196 -16.63 -12.18 -6.89
CA ASP A 196 -17.65 -11.16 -6.70
C ASP A 196 -16.99 -9.90 -6.16
N TRP A 197 -16.92 -8.88 -7.01
CA TRP A 197 -16.24 -7.63 -6.67
C TRP A 197 -16.93 -6.88 -5.53
N VAL A 198 -18.26 -7.00 -5.40
CA VAL A 198 -19.02 -6.36 -4.32
C VAL A 198 -18.61 -6.95 -2.98
N LYS A 199 -18.59 -8.29 -2.88
CA LYS A 199 -18.15 -8.99 -1.66
C LYS A 199 -16.69 -8.69 -1.30
N ILE A 200 -15.82 -8.52 -2.31
CA ILE A 200 -14.43 -8.14 -2.08
C ILE A 200 -14.37 -6.75 -1.45
N CYS A 201 -15.04 -5.76 -2.05
CA CYS A 201 -15.06 -4.40 -1.52
C CYS A 201 -15.66 -4.34 -0.11
N GLU A 202 -16.78 -5.01 0.17
CA GLU A 202 -17.42 -5.04 1.49
C GLU A 202 -16.53 -5.61 2.60
N LYS A 203 -15.61 -6.52 2.26
CA LYS A 203 -14.70 -7.17 3.22
C LYS A 203 -13.32 -6.50 3.26
N SER A 204 -13.07 -5.52 2.41
CA SER A 204 -11.75 -4.91 2.25
C SER A 204 -11.66 -3.62 3.05
N ALA A 205 -10.61 -3.49 3.86
CA ALA A 205 -10.14 -2.19 4.35
C ALA A 205 -9.32 -1.45 3.27
N LYS A 206 -8.71 -2.21 2.34
CA LYS A 206 -7.93 -1.67 1.23
C LYS A 206 -8.14 -2.49 -0.04
N VAL A 207 -8.30 -1.82 -1.17
CA VAL A 207 -8.43 -2.43 -2.50
C VAL A 207 -7.31 -1.94 -3.40
N ILE A 208 -6.63 -2.88 -4.05
CA ILE A 208 -5.71 -2.59 -5.14
C ILE A 208 -6.41 -2.90 -6.46
N THR A 209 -6.64 -1.86 -7.26
CA THR A 209 -7.20 -1.98 -8.60
C THR A 209 -6.07 -2.04 -9.60
N PHE A 210 -5.89 -3.20 -10.23
CA PHE A 210 -4.94 -3.38 -11.31
C PHE A 210 -5.57 -3.02 -12.64
N ILE A 211 -4.88 -2.18 -13.41
CA ILE A 211 -5.26 -1.80 -14.77
C ILE A 211 -4.35 -2.59 -15.72
N ASP A 212 -4.87 -3.68 -16.29
CA ASP A 212 -4.16 -4.50 -17.28
C ASP A 212 -4.15 -3.77 -18.63
N LEU A 213 -2.95 -3.45 -19.11
CA LEU A 213 -2.77 -2.71 -20.35
C LEU A 213 -2.15 -3.61 -21.43
N ALA A 214 -2.61 -3.40 -22.67
CA ALA A 214 -2.13 -4.16 -23.81
C ALA A 214 -0.62 -3.93 -24.03
N GLY A 215 0.11 -5.02 -24.26
CA GLY A 215 1.56 -4.97 -24.48
C GLY A 215 1.99 -4.78 -25.94
N HIS A 216 1.10 -5.03 -26.91
CA HIS A 216 1.45 -4.96 -28.32
C HIS A 216 1.30 -3.53 -28.85
N GLU A 217 2.29 -3.07 -29.63
CA GLU A 217 2.30 -1.75 -30.27
C GLU A 217 1.01 -1.39 -31.05
N ARG A 218 0.32 -2.38 -31.64
CA ARG A 218 -0.94 -2.18 -32.36
C ARG A 218 -2.04 -1.64 -31.46
N TYR A 219 -1.95 -1.88 -30.15
CA TYR A 219 -2.89 -1.44 -29.12
C TYR A 219 -2.34 -0.28 -28.29
N LEU A 220 -1.28 0.40 -28.73
CA LEU A 220 -0.68 1.51 -27.98
C LEU A 220 -1.70 2.62 -27.67
N LYS A 221 -2.63 2.90 -28.58
CA LYS A 221 -3.73 3.86 -28.35
C LYS A 221 -4.61 3.43 -27.17
N THR A 222 -4.93 2.13 -27.08
CA THR A 222 -5.68 1.54 -25.97
C THR A 222 -4.91 1.69 -24.66
N THR A 223 -3.61 1.45 -24.68
CA THR A 223 -2.73 1.62 -23.51
C THR A 223 -2.66 3.07 -23.03
N VAL A 224 -2.49 4.03 -23.95
CA VAL A 224 -2.50 5.46 -23.63
C VAL A 224 -3.84 5.87 -23.04
N PHE A 225 -4.96 5.42 -23.64
CA PHE A 225 -6.30 5.66 -23.11
C PHE A 225 -6.49 5.04 -21.72
N GLY A 226 -5.96 3.84 -21.49
CA GLY A 226 -6.01 3.20 -20.17
C GLY A 226 -5.25 4.01 -19.11
N MET A 227 -4.05 4.48 -19.44
CA MET A 227 -3.25 5.33 -18.55
C MET A 227 -3.93 6.67 -18.24
N THR A 228 -4.47 7.36 -19.24
CA THR A 228 -5.07 8.69 -19.03
C THR A 228 -6.49 8.61 -18.46
N GLY A 229 -7.27 7.62 -18.88
CA GLY A 229 -8.68 7.44 -18.48
C GLY A 229 -8.83 6.89 -17.06
N HIS A 230 -7.96 5.98 -16.63
CA HIS A 230 -8.02 5.40 -15.29
C HIS A 230 -7.16 6.13 -14.26
N ALA A 231 -6.25 7.02 -14.69
CA ALA A 231 -5.38 7.83 -13.84
C ALA A 231 -4.72 7.01 -12.71
N PRO A 232 -3.85 6.04 -13.05
CA PRO A 232 -3.22 5.17 -12.07
C PRO A 232 -2.32 5.95 -11.11
N ASP A 233 -2.25 5.47 -9.88
CA ASP A 233 -1.36 6.01 -8.84
C ASP A 233 0.07 5.49 -8.99
N PHE A 234 0.20 4.25 -9.46
CA PHE A 234 1.49 3.58 -9.65
C PHE A 234 1.54 2.85 -11.00
N GLY A 235 2.76 2.71 -11.54
CA GLY A 235 3.04 1.85 -12.68
C GLY A 235 3.85 0.63 -12.26
N MET A 236 3.35 -0.56 -12.55
CA MET A 236 4.11 -1.82 -12.49
C MET A 236 4.69 -2.10 -13.87
N LEU A 237 6.02 -2.02 -14.00
CA LEU A 237 6.74 -2.26 -15.25
C LEU A 237 7.23 -3.71 -15.33
N MET A 238 6.89 -4.40 -16.41
CA MET A 238 7.25 -5.80 -16.68
C MET A 238 7.98 -5.99 -18.01
#